data_AF-A0A544T654-F1
#
_entry.id   AF-A0A544T654-F1
#
_cell.length_a   1.000
_cell.length_b   1.000
_cell.length_c   1.000
_cell.angle_alpha   90.00
_cell.angle_beta   90.00
_cell.angle_gamma   90.00
#
_symmetry.space_group_name_H-M   'P 1'
#
loop_
_entity.id
_entity.type
_entity.pdbx_description
1 polymer ?
#
loop_
_entity_poly.entity_id
_entity_poly.type
_entity_poly.pdbx_seq_one_letter_code
_entity_poly.pdbx_strand_id
1 'polypeptide(L)'
;MVELYRREKMTTDELNAKHEIQFNNKTGMTIDEWLLNKYKTITPFELMKAYEVVAKDEETLVKDLHDLGLHNEVINALLEYVFVCNGKGFVESFVMKIGMNWVENDILTIKKAIEFMKDQDRKKFNESSER
;
A
#
# COMPACT_ATOMS: atom_id res chain seq x y z
N MET A 1 -1.59 -11.36 22.16
CA MET A 1 -1.40 -9.90 22.08
C MET A 1 -2.75 -9.22 21.96
N VAL A 2 -3.60 -9.42 22.98
CA VAL A 2 -4.95 -8.85 23.07
C VAL A 2 -4.99 -8.17 24.43
N GLU A 3 -4.62 -6.91 24.47
CA GLU A 3 -4.90 -5.97 25.55
C GLU A 3 -4.21 -4.67 25.17
N LEU A 4 -5.00 -3.63 24.86
CA LEU A 4 -4.72 -2.19 25.06
C LEU A 4 -5.76 -1.37 24.27
N TYR A 5 -7.04 -1.57 24.58
CA TYR A 5 -8.11 -0.67 24.18
C TYR A 5 -8.90 -0.25 25.41
N ARG A 6 -8.37 0.73 26.16
CA ARG A 6 -9.24 1.69 26.86
C ARG A 6 -8.51 2.95 27.32
N ARG A 7 -9.11 4.09 26.93
CA ARG A 7 -9.14 5.41 27.58
C ARG A 7 -7.99 6.38 27.31
N GLU A 8 -8.14 7.14 26.23
CA GLU A 8 -8.28 8.60 26.20
C GLU A 8 -8.86 8.97 24.83
N LYS A 9 -9.67 10.04 24.73
CA LYS A 9 -10.24 10.51 23.45
C LYS A 9 -9.13 11.18 22.63
N MET A 10 -8.13 10.40 22.24
CA MET A 10 -7.13 10.80 21.27
C MET A 10 -7.78 10.59 19.89
N THR A 11 -7.80 11.64 19.10
CA THR A 11 -8.31 11.58 17.72
C THR A 11 -7.46 10.62 16.89
N THR A 12 -8.01 10.10 15.80
CA THR A 12 -7.28 9.24 14.86
C THR A 12 -6.01 9.91 14.34
N ASP A 13 -6.04 11.23 14.14
CA ASP A 13 -4.90 12.03 13.72
C ASP A 13 -3.79 12.08 14.77
N GLU A 14 -4.15 12.24 16.06
CA GLU A 14 -3.19 12.20 17.17
C GLU A 14 -2.61 10.78 17.36
N LEU A 15 -3.40 9.72 17.12
CA LEU A 15 -2.90 8.34 17.16
C LEU A 15 -1.93 8.06 16.01
N ASN A 16 -2.28 8.48 14.79
CA ASN A 16 -1.42 8.34 13.60
C ASN A 16 -0.14 9.17 13.75
N ALA A 17 -0.24 10.42 14.20
CA ALA A 17 0.90 11.28 14.49
C ALA A 17 1.79 10.69 15.59
N LYS A 18 1.21 10.08 16.63
CA LYS A 18 1.98 9.41 17.69
C LYS A 18 2.71 8.18 17.16
N HIS A 19 2.09 7.38 16.29
CA HIS A 19 2.74 6.25 15.64
C HIS A 19 3.84 6.71 14.66
N GLU A 20 3.61 7.78 13.90
CA GLU A 20 4.62 8.43 13.05
C GLU A 20 5.82 8.89 13.87
N ILE A 21 5.60 9.62 14.97
CA ILE A 21 6.67 10.10 15.84
C ILE A 21 7.45 8.93 16.44
N GLN A 22 6.76 7.88 16.93
CA GLN A 22 7.42 6.70 17.48
C GLN A 22 8.23 5.94 16.42
N PHE A 23 7.70 5.83 15.21
CA PHE A 23 8.39 5.21 14.08
C PHE A 23 9.65 6.01 13.72
N ASN A 24 9.52 7.32 13.51
CA ASN A 24 10.62 8.22 13.17
C ASN A 24 11.70 8.23 14.26
N ASN A 25 11.33 8.24 15.54
CA ASN A 25 12.29 8.19 16.64
C ASN A 25 13.07 6.86 16.69
N LYS A 26 12.48 5.76 16.21
CA LYS A 26 13.11 4.44 16.21
C LYS A 26 14.01 4.23 14.99
N THR A 27 13.64 4.75 13.84
CA THR A 27 14.31 4.48 12.55
C THR A 27 15.13 5.66 12.03
N GLY A 28 14.88 6.88 12.51
CA GLY A 28 15.43 8.12 11.98
C GLY A 28 14.87 8.53 10.62
N MET A 29 13.83 7.85 10.11
CA MET A 29 13.23 8.08 8.80
C MET A 29 11.76 8.44 8.93
N THR A 30 11.24 9.26 8.01
CA THR A 30 9.79 9.45 7.87
C THR A 30 9.10 8.18 7.34
N ILE A 31 7.78 8.04 7.54
CA ILE A 31 7.00 6.94 6.96
C ILE A 31 7.13 6.89 5.43
N ASP A 32 7.17 8.05 4.77
CA ASP A 32 7.28 8.13 3.31
C ASP A 32 8.64 7.66 2.82
N GLU A 33 9.72 8.06 3.49
CA GLU A 33 11.07 7.59 3.18
C GLU A 33 11.18 6.09 3.41
N TRP A 34 10.55 5.58 4.47
CA TRP A 34 10.54 4.15 4.74
C TRP A 34 9.76 3.36 3.68
N LEU A 35 8.56 3.80 3.30
CA LEU A 35 7.77 3.18 2.23
C LEU A 35 8.51 3.23 0.90
N LEU A 36 9.08 4.39 0.58
CA LEU A 36 9.90 4.58 -0.61
C LEU A 36 11.08 3.59 -0.63
N ASN A 37 11.79 3.44 0.48
CA ASN A 37 12.90 2.51 0.59
C ASN A 37 12.42 1.06 0.48
N LYS A 38 11.38 0.68 1.24
CA LYS A 38 10.77 -0.66 1.21
C LYS A 38 10.47 -1.06 -0.24
N TYR A 39 9.68 -0.25 -0.96
CA TYR A 39 9.24 -0.56 -2.31
C TYR A 39 10.34 -0.55 -3.36
N LYS A 40 11.44 0.18 -3.13
CA LYS A 40 12.62 0.14 -4.00
C LYS A 40 13.51 -1.07 -3.77
N THR A 41 13.51 -1.62 -2.56
CA THR A 41 14.41 -2.71 -2.15
C THR A 41 13.83 -4.11 -2.33
N ILE A 42 12.51 -4.24 -2.41
CA ILE A 42 11.82 -5.53 -2.58
C ILE A 42 11.41 -5.72 -4.04
N THR A 43 11.45 -6.94 -4.54
CA THR A 43 10.85 -7.29 -5.84
C THR A 43 9.36 -7.62 -5.70
N PRO A 44 8.55 -7.51 -6.76
CA PRO A 44 7.15 -7.93 -6.73
C PRO A 44 6.96 -9.37 -6.25
N PHE A 45 7.84 -10.29 -6.68
CA PHE A 45 7.80 -11.70 -6.27
C PHE A 45 8.08 -11.89 -4.77
N GLU A 46 9.10 -11.21 -4.23
CA GLU A 46 9.39 -11.26 -2.81
C GLU A 46 8.25 -10.69 -1.97
N LEU A 47 7.59 -9.64 -2.47
CA LEU A 47 6.42 -9.05 -1.82
C LEU A 47 5.25 -10.04 -1.81
N MET A 48 4.93 -10.68 -2.94
CA MET A 48 3.84 -11.67 -3.02
C MET A 48 4.08 -12.85 -2.08
N LYS A 49 5.32 -13.34 -2.05
CA LYS A 49 5.74 -14.40 -1.12
C LYS A 49 5.61 -13.98 0.34
N ALA A 50 5.93 -12.73 0.69
CA ALA A 50 5.81 -12.23 2.05
C ALA A 50 4.36 -12.14 2.55
N TYR A 51 3.39 -11.97 1.63
CA TYR A 51 1.97 -12.02 1.96
C TYR A 51 1.38 -13.43 1.96
N GLU A 52 2.20 -14.47 1.71
CA GLU A 52 1.77 -15.86 1.54
C GLU A 52 0.67 -16.01 0.47
N VAL A 53 0.65 -15.09 -0.50
CA VAL A 53 -0.32 -15.10 -1.59
C VAL A 53 0.29 -15.80 -2.78
N VAL A 54 -0.28 -16.94 -3.16
CA VAL A 54 0.06 -17.63 -4.40
C VAL A 54 -0.85 -17.07 -5.49
N ALA A 55 -0.33 -16.20 -6.36
CA ALA A 55 -1.05 -15.92 -7.61
C ALA A 55 -0.97 -17.17 -8.48
N LYS A 56 -2.04 -17.47 -9.23
CA LYS A 56 -2.09 -18.67 -10.09
C LYS A 56 -0.95 -18.69 -11.12
N ASP A 57 -0.51 -17.50 -11.55
CA ASP A 57 0.64 -17.27 -12.41
C ASP A 57 1.29 -15.92 -12.03
N GLU A 58 2.20 -15.95 -11.06
CA GLU A 58 2.90 -14.77 -10.54
C GLU A 58 3.79 -14.11 -11.61
N GLU A 59 4.44 -14.92 -12.46
CA GLU A 59 5.35 -14.42 -13.51
C GLU A 59 4.58 -13.66 -14.60
N THR A 60 3.46 -14.23 -15.07
CA THR A 60 2.62 -13.58 -16.07
C THR A 60 2.03 -12.27 -15.52
N LEU A 61 1.53 -12.25 -14.29
CA LEU A 61 0.99 -11.02 -13.69
C LEU A 61 2.04 -9.89 -13.61
N VAL A 62 3.26 -10.19 -13.13
CA VAL A 62 4.32 -9.17 -13.02
C VAL A 62 4.74 -8.67 -14.41
N LYS A 63 4.84 -9.58 -15.38
CA LYS A 63 5.14 -9.21 -16.77
C LYS A 63 4.05 -8.31 -17.36
N ASP A 64 2.77 -8.65 -17.19
CA ASP A 64 1.66 -7.86 -17.73
C ASP A 64 1.63 -6.45 -17.12
N LEU A 65 1.96 -6.32 -15.83
CA LEU A 65 2.08 -5.02 -15.17
C LEU A 65 3.28 -4.21 -15.69
N HIS A 66 4.39 -4.86 -16.05
CA HIS A 66 5.49 -4.21 -16.74
C HIS A 66 5.11 -3.76 -18.16
N ASP A 67 4.35 -4.58 -18.89
CA ASP A 67 3.87 -4.25 -20.23
C ASP A 67 2.88 -3.07 -20.22
N LEU A 68 2.21 -2.81 -19.08
CA LEU A 68 1.46 -1.57 -18.82
C LEU A 68 2.33 -0.33 -18.54
N GLY A 69 3.65 -0.49 -18.42
CA GLY A 69 4.60 0.59 -18.13
C GLY A 69 4.85 0.84 -16.65
N LEU A 70 4.45 -0.07 -15.76
CA LEU A 70 4.71 0.05 -14.32
C LEU A 70 6.10 -0.50 -13.96
N HIS A 71 6.83 0.23 -13.13
CA HIS A 71 8.12 -0.20 -12.58
C HIS A 71 7.94 -0.98 -11.27
N ASN A 72 8.94 -1.76 -10.88
CA ASN A 72 8.89 -2.65 -9.69
C ASN A 72 8.38 -1.94 -8.44
N GLU A 73 8.88 -0.75 -8.15
CA GLU A 73 8.47 0.00 -6.97
C GLU A 73 7.00 0.41 -7.00
N VAL A 74 6.45 0.68 -8.19
CA VAL A 74 5.03 1.03 -8.37
C VAL A 74 4.16 -0.23 -8.30
N ILE A 75 4.62 -1.33 -8.91
CA ILE A 75 3.99 -2.65 -8.82
C ILE A 75 3.89 -3.09 -7.36
N ASN A 76 4.95 -2.90 -6.57
CA ASN A 76 4.95 -3.24 -5.15
C ASN A 76 3.89 -2.45 -4.37
N ALA A 77 3.79 -1.14 -4.60
CA ALA A 77 2.77 -0.31 -3.98
C ALA A 77 1.35 -0.71 -4.41
N LEU A 78 1.16 -1.04 -5.70
CA LEU A 78 -0.11 -1.53 -6.25
C LEU A 78 -0.55 -2.84 -5.57
N LEU A 79 0.36 -3.80 -5.46
CA LEU A 79 0.09 -5.09 -4.82
C LEU A 79 -0.27 -4.88 -3.35
N GLU A 80 0.48 -4.09 -2.59
CA GLU A 80 0.13 -3.81 -1.20
C GLU A 80 -1.24 -3.13 -1.07
N TYR A 81 -1.56 -2.16 -1.94
CA TYR A 81 -2.88 -1.52 -1.98
C TYR A 81 -4.00 -2.54 -2.26
N VAL A 82 -3.82 -3.41 -3.25
CA VAL A 82 -4.79 -4.46 -3.58
C VAL A 82 -4.97 -5.44 -2.43
N PHE A 83 -3.88 -5.85 -1.77
CA PHE A 83 -3.93 -6.73 -0.61
C PHE A 83 -4.79 -6.14 0.50
N VAL A 84 -4.54 -4.87 0.85
CA VAL A 84 -5.30 -4.14 1.88
C VAL A 84 -6.78 -3.98 1.49
N CYS A 85 -7.08 -3.72 0.21
CA CYS A 85 -8.46 -3.53 -0.25
C CYS A 85 -9.25 -4.83 -0.39
N ASN A 86 -8.62 -5.92 -0.82
CA ASN A 86 -9.30 -7.17 -1.14
C ASN A 86 -9.31 -8.17 0.03
N GLY A 87 -8.29 -8.16 0.89
CA GLY A 87 -8.17 -9.02 2.08
C GLY A 87 -8.12 -10.54 1.82
N LYS A 88 -8.18 -10.97 0.55
CA LYS A 88 -8.27 -12.38 0.12
C LYS A 88 -7.20 -12.78 -0.92
N GLY A 89 -6.17 -11.95 -1.11
CA GLY A 89 -5.07 -12.19 -2.04
C GLY A 89 -5.15 -11.42 -3.37
N PHE A 90 -4.29 -11.80 -4.32
CA PHE A 90 -4.10 -11.14 -5.61
C PHE A 90 -4.93 -11.83 -6.69
N VAL A 91 -6.16 -11.36 -6.85
CA VAL A 91 -6.98 -11.75 -8.01
C VAL A 91 -6.44 -10.99 -9.22
N GLU A 92 -5.84 -11.70 -10.18
CA GLU A 92 -5.17 -11.14 -11.36
C GLU A 92 -6.01 -10.06 -12.07
N SER A 93 -7.27 -10.37 -12.40
CA SER A 93 -8.18 -9.41 -13.05
C SER A 93 -8.43 -8.14 -12.22
N PHE A 94 -8.41 -8.25 -10.89
CA PHE A 94 -8.56 -7.10 -10.01
C PHE A 94 -7.26 -6.28 -9.95
N VAL A 95 -6.11 -6.94 -9.81
CA VAL A 95 -4.80 -6.27 -9.84
C VAL A 95 -4.62 -5.51 -11.15
N MET A 96 -4.91 -6.15 -12.29
CA MET A 96 -4.84 -5.54 -13.62
C MET A 96 -5.80 -4.37 -13.77
N LYS A 97 -7.03 -4.48 -13.28
CA LYS A 97 -7.99 -3.37 -13.29
C LYS A 97 -7.46 -2.14 -12.53
N ILE A 98 -6.89 -2.35 -11.34
CA ILE A 98 -6.32 -1.23 -10.56
C ILE A 98 -5.06 -0.70 -11.25
N GLY A 99 -4.21 -1.57 -11.79
CA GLY A 99 -3.01 -1.20 -12.55
C GLY A 99 -3.33 -0.32 -13.76
N MET A 100 -4.30 -0.72 -14.60
CA MET A 100 -4.78 0.10 -15.72
C MET A 100 -5.29 1.45 -15.26
N ASN A 101 -6.10 1.49 -14.18
CA ASN A 101 -6.57 2.74 -13.61
C ASN A 101 -5.41 3.62 -13.12
N TRP A 102 -4.34 3.06 -12.56
CA TRP A 102 -3.16 3.83 -12.15
C TRP A 102 -2.43 4.43 -13.35
N VAL A 103 -2.28 3.67 -14.43
CA VAL A 103 -1.69 4.16 -15.69
C VAL A 103 -2.53 5.29 -16.29
N GLU A 104 -3.85 5.12 -16.37
CA GLU A 104 -4.78 6.13 -16.90
C GLU A 104 -4.75 7.45 -16.10
N ASN A 105 -4.44 7.37 -14.80
CA ASN A 105 -4.34 8.52 -13.90
C ASN A 105 -2.89 9.01 -13.69
N ASP A 106 -1.94 8.59 -14.53
CA ASP A 106 -0.52 8.99 -14.48
C ASP A 106 0.16 8.69 -13.12
N ILE A 107 -0.24 7.61 -12.45
CA ILE A 107 0.33 7.09 -11.20
C ILE A 107 1.49 6.12 -11.52
N LEU A 108 2.47 6.63 -12.26
CA LEU A 108 3.60 5.85 -12.78
C LEU A 108 4.87 5.95 -11.92
N THR A 109 4.80 6.64 -10.79
CA THR A 109 5.94 6.81 -9.87
C THR A 109 5.55 6.41 -8.47
N ILE A 110 6.52 5.88 -7.72
CA ILE A 110 6.27 5.47 -6.34
C ILE A 110 5.78 6.61 -5.45
N LYS A 111 6.26 7.84 -5.68
CA LYS A 111 5.79 9.02 -4.93
C LYS A 111 4.30 9.26 -5.16
N LYS A 112 3.85 9.22 -6.42
CA LYS A 112 2.42 9.37 -6.76
C LYS A 112 1.57 8.21 -6.23
N ALA A 113 2.11 6.99 -6.24
CA ALA A 113 1.42 5.83 -5.67
C ALA A 113 1.20 5.98 -4.15
N ILE A 114 2.23 6.39 -3.40
CA ILE A 114 2.13 6.65 -1.96
C ILE A 114 1.12 7.77 -1.69
N GLU A 115 1.17 8.86 -2.45
CA GLU A 115 0.22 9.97 -2.34
C GLU A 115 -1.23 9.51 -2.60
N PHE A 116 -1.45 8.74 -3.67
CA PHE A 116 -2.75 8.15 -3.98
C PHE A 116 -3.26 7.26 -2.84
N MET A 117 -2.43 6.37 -2.29
CA MET A 117 -2.83 5.47 -1.19
C MET A 117 -3.28 6.27 0.04
N LYS A 118 -2.52 7.30 0.42
CA LYS A 118 -2.88 8.20 1.52
C LYS A 118 -4.21 8.91 1.27
N ASP A 119 -4.46 9.35 0.05
CA ASP A 119 -5.72 10.00 -0.32
C ASP A 119 -6.91 9.06 -0.18
N GLN A 120 -6.75 7.80 -0.57
CA GLN A 120 -7.79 6.77 -0.41
C GLN A 120 -8.09 6.49 1.07
N ASP A 121 -7.07 6.44 1.92
CA ASP A 121 -7.24 6.22 3.36
C ASP A 121 -7.97 7.40 4.03
N ARG A 122 -7.62 8.64 3.66
CA ARG A 122 -8.32 9.84 4.15
C ARG A 122 -9.80 9.86 3.73
N LYS A 123 -10.11 9.49 2.49
CA LYS A 123 -11.50 9.42 2.00
C LYS A 123 -12.34 8.39 2.76
N LYS A 124 -11.81 7.18 2.95
CA LYS A 124 -12.48 6.13 3.74
C LYS A 124 -12.79 6.57 5.16
N PHE A 125 -11.89 7.32 5.79
CA PHE A 125 -12.08 7.85 7.14
C PHE A 125 -13.22 8.88 7.20
N ASN A 126 -13.25 9.84 6.27
CA ASN A 126 -14.30 10.86 6.23
C ASN A 126 -15.69 10.24 6.00
N GLU A 127 -15.81 9.29 5.08
CA GLU A 127 -17.07 8.58 4.81
C GLU A 127 -17.57 7.74 6.00
N SER A 128 -16.66 7.25 6.85
CA SER A 128 -17.02 6.51 8.07
C SER A 128 -17.41 7.42 9.25
N SER A 129 -17.03 8.70 9.20
CA SER A 129 -17.35 9.68 10.26
C SER A 129 -18.67 10.42 10.01
N GLU A 130 -19.23 10.30 8.79
CA GLU A 130 -20.50 10.92 8.38
C GLU A 130 -21.70 9.95 8.44
N ARG A 131 -21.51 8.72 8.93
CA ARG A 131 -22.57 7.71 9.12
C ARG A 131 -22.91 7.51 10.59
#